data_AF-A0A6N8U9G5-F1
#
_entry.id   AF-A0A6N8U9G5-F1
#
_cell.length_a   1.000
_cell.length_b   1.000
_cell.length_c   1.000
_cell.angle_alpha   90.00
_cell.angle_beta   90.00
_cell.angle_gamma   90.00
#
_symmetry.space_group_name_H-M   'P 1'
#
loop_
_entity.id
_entity.type
_entity.pdbx_description
1 polymer ?
#
loop_
_entity_poly.entity_id
_entity_poly.type
_entity_poly.pdbx_seq_one_letter_code
_entity_poly.pdbx_strand_id
1 'polypeptide(L)' 'MDFHSIFTEDAKGIQLQSEKPLTIQVGKASITLNPTGEIKIKGVIVNIDSCNTTLNAQAETKVTAQGLLTINGAMIKIN' A
#
# COMPACT_ATOMS: atom_id res chain seq x y z
N MET A 1 21.22 -15.92 3.73
CA MET A 1 20.34 -15.02 4.50
C MET A 1 18.96 -15.64 4.44
N ASP A 2 18.49 -16.21 5.55
CA ASP A 2 17.26 -16.99 5.58
C ASP A 2 16.05 -16.05 5.60
N PHE A 3 15.22 -16.14 4.57
CA PHE A 3 13.95 -15.45 4.44
C PHE A 3 12.86 -16.32 5.09
N HIS A 4 12.29 -15.88 6.20
CA HIS A 4 11.10 -16.50 6.80
C HIS A 4 9.90 -15.58 6.57
N SER A 5 9.49 -15.40 5.30
CA SER A 5 8.20 -14.80 4.98
C SER A 5 7.17 -15.92 4.97
N ILE A 6 6.27 -15.93 5.96
CA ILE A 6 5.13 -16.85 5.96
C ILE A 6 4.11 -16.31 4.95
N PHE A 7 4.08 -16.90 3.76
CA PHE A 7 2.98 -16.70 2.81
C PHE A 7 1.83 -17.61 3.23
N THR A 8 0.95 -17.15 4.11
CA THR A 8 -0.36 -17.79 4.27
C THR A 8 -1.31 -17.10 3.30
N GLU A 9 -1.52 -17.73 2.16
CA GLU A 9 -2.67 -17.42 1.30
C GLU A 9 -3.90 -18.01 1.98
N ASP A 10 -4.70 -17.15 2.61
CA ASP A 10 -6.08 -17.49 2.96
C ASP A 10 -7.03 -16.77 2.00
N ALA A 11 -8.34 -17.01 2.14
CA ALA A 11 -9.35 -16.39 1.27
C ALA A 11 -9.42 -14.84 1.34
N LYS A 12 -8.55 -14.18 2.13
CA LYS A 12 -8.54 -12.73 2.40
C LYS A 12 -7.28 -12.02 1.87
N GLY A 13 -6.29 -12.74 1.34
CA GLY A 13 -5.13 -12.16 0.64
C GLY A 13 -3.76 -12.54 1.22
N ILE A 14 -2.71 -11.83 0.79
CA ILE A 14 -1.32 -12.05 1.24
C ILE A 14 -1.05 -11.24 2.51
N GLN A 15 -0.77 -11.92 3.63
CA GLN A 15 -0.31 -11.27 4.85
C GLN A 15 1.23 -11.24 4.89
N LEU A 16 1.82 -10.03 4.87
CA LEU A 16 3.26 -9.83 4.97
C LEU A 16 3.62 -9.45 6.41
N GLN A 17 4.20 -10.39 7.17
CA GLN A 17 4.82 -10.13 8.47
C GLN A 17 6.33 -10.19 8.34
N SER A 18 7.03 -9.17 8.86
CA SER A 18 8.48 -9.13 8.90
C SER A 18 8.95 -8.54 10.22
N GLU A 19 9.91 -9.21 10.85
CA GLU A 19 10.54 -8.75 12.11
C GLU A 19 11.54 -7.60 11.89
N LYS A 20 11.95 -7.40 10.63
CA LYS A 20 12.86 -6.33 10.20
C LYS A 20 12.29 -5.61 8.97
N PRO A 21 12.67 -4.35 8.68
CA PRO A 21 12.21 -3.69 7.47
C PRO A 21 12.56 -4.49 6.21
N LEU A 22 11.55 -4.80 5.40
CA LEU A 22 11.72 -5.41 4.08
C LEU A 22 11.74 -4.29 3.05
N THR A 23 12.82 -4.14 2.28
CA THR A 23 12.91 -3.11 1.24
C THR A 23 13.15 -3.73 -0.13
N ILE A 24 12.28 -3.41 -1.09
CA ILE A 24 12.49 -3.64 -2.51
C ILE A 24 12.95 -2.30 -3.10
N GLN A 25 14.15 -2.26 -3.67
CA GLN A 25 14.73 -1.05 -4.25
C GLN A 25 15.04 -1.25 -5.73
N VAL A 26 14.61 -0.29 -6.57
CA VAL A 26 14.88 -0.27 -8.01
C VAL A 26 15.38 1.13 -8.37
N GLY A 27 16.70 1.31 -8.48
CA GLY A 27 17.31 2.63 -8.64
C GLY A 27 16.97 3.55 -7.47
N LYS A 28 16.28 4.67 -7.73
CA LYS A 28 15.81 5.63 -6.71
C LYS A 28 14.44 5.29 -6.12
N ALA A 29 13.74 4.30 -6.70
CA ALA A 29 12.47 3.81 -6.22
C ALA A 29 12.65 2.87 -5.03
N SER A 30 11.77 2.94 -4.04
CA SER A 30 11.74 1.96 -2.95
C SER A 30 10.33 1.68 -2.44
N ILE A 31 10.06 0.41 -2.14
CA ILE A 31 8.92 -0.03 -1.34
C ILE A 31 9.50 -0.64 -0.07
N THR A 32 9.19 -0.07 1.09
CA THR A 32 9.61 -0.56 2.40
C THR A 32 8.39 -0.98 3.21
N LEU A 33 8.39 -2.21 3.71
CA LEU A 33 7.43 -2.69 4.70
C LEU A 33 8.13 -2.73 6.05
N ASN A 34 7.66 -1.90 6.99
CA ASN A 34 8.19 -1.85 8.34
C ASN A 34 7.50 -2.89 9.24
N PRO A 35 8.17 -3.41 10.28
CA PRO A 35 7.56 -4.32 11.26
C PRO A 35 6.35 -3.73 12.00
N THR A 36 6.23 -2.40 11.99
CA THR A 36 5.08 -1.65 12.54
C THR A 36 3.81 -1.78 11.69
N GLY A 37 3.87 -2.38 10.50
CA GLY A 37 2.79 -2.43 9.53
C GLY A 37 2.74 -1.23 8.56
N GLU A 38 3.64 -0.25 8.71
CA GLU A 38 3.74 0.87 7.76
C GLU A 38 4.29 0.38 6.42
N ILE A 39 3.58 0.69 5.34
CA ILE A 39 4.06 0.51 3.96
C ILE A 39 4.46 1.88 3.43
N LYS A 40 5.72 2.03 3.03
CA LYS A 40 6.29 3.26 2.51
C LYS A 40 6.75 3.10 1.07
N ILE A 41 6.19 3.88 0.17
CA ILE A 41 6.53 3.88 -1.25
C ILE A 41 7.14 5.24 -1.61
N LYS A 42 8.33 5.26 -2.21
CA LYS A 42 9.06 6.50 -2.55
C LYS A 42 9.61 6.47 -3.97
N GLY A 43 9.66 7.66 -4.58
CA GLY A 43 10.39 7.89 -5.84
C GLY A 43 9.77 7.22 -7.06
N VAL A 44 8.48 6.89 -7.01
CA VAL A 44 7.75 6.17 -8.08
C VAL A 44 6.37 6.76 -8.32
N ILE A 45 5.86 6.48 -9.52
CA ILE A 45 4.43 6.54 -9.84
C ILE A 45 3.80 5.23 -9.37
N VAL A 46 2.74 5.31 -8.57
CA VAL A 46 1.95 4.14 -8.17
C VAL A 46 0.70 4.08 -9.04
N ASN A 47 0.61 3.06 -9.89
CA ASN A 47 -0.59 2.78 -10.67
C ASN A 47 -1.34 1.60 -10.05
N ILE A 48 -2.63 1.77 -9.75
CA ILE A 48 -3.51 0.70 -9.27
C ILE A 48 -4.52 0.43 -10.39
N ASP A 49 -4.26 -0.59 -11.19
CA ASP A 49 -5.12 -1.01 -12.29
C ASP A 49 -6.02 -2.16 -11.82
N SER A 50 -7.26 -1.83 -11.48
CA SER A 50 -8.26 -2.78 -11.02
C SER A 50 -9.66 -2.25 -11.33
N CYS A 51 -10.59 -3.16 -11.64
CA CYS A 51 -12.01 -2.81 -11.76
C CYS A 51 -12.58 -2.22 -10.46
N ASN A 52 -12.07 -2.68 -9.31
CA ASN A 52 -12.51 -2.21 -7.99
C ASN A 52 -11.29 -2.04 -7.06
N THR A 53 -11.17 -0.87 -6.44
CA THR A 53 -10.14 -0.58 -5.43
C THR A 53 -10.80 -0.02 -4.18
N THR A 54 -10.44 -0.55 -3.02
CA THR A 54 -10.96 -0.10 -1.72
C THR A 54 -9.80 0.27 -0.80
N LEU A 55 -9.83 1.49 -0.25
CA LEU A 55 -8.96 1.89 0.86
C LEU A 55 -9.81 1.90 2.14
N ASN A 56 -9.57 0.94 3.04
CA ASN A 56 -10.31 0.80 4.29
C ASN A 56 -9.33 0.89 5.46
N ALA A 57 -9.58 1.80 6.40
CA ALA A 57 -8.79 1.95 7.62
C ALA A 57 -9.72 1.87 8.84
N GLN A 58 -9.27 1.16 9.88
CA GLN A 58 -10.07 0.92 11.08
C GLN A 58 -10.40 2.20 11.86
N ALA A 59 -9.50 3.19 11.84
CA ALA A 59 -9.65 4.44 12.59
C ALA A 59 -9.94 5.63 11.66
N GLU A 60 -9.01 5.95 10.75
CA GLU A 60 -9.11 7.11 9.87
C GLU A 60 -8.43 6.80 8.53
N THR A 61 -9.04 7.25 7.43
CA THR A 61 -8.40 7.31 6.11
C THR A 61 -8.17 8.77 5.73
N LYS A 62 -6.91 9.15 5.51
CA LYS A 62 -6.52 10.49 5.07
C LYS A 62 -5.74 10.41 3.75
N VAL A 63 -6.20 11.16 2.74
CA VAL A 63 -5.47 11.35 1.48
C VAL A 63 -4.98 12.80 1.45
N THR A 64 -3.67 12.99 1.31
CA THR A 64 -3.05 14.32 1.20
C THR A 64 -2.24 14.39 -0.08
N ALA A 65 -2.46 15.43 -0.88
CA ALA A 65 -1.68 15.73 -2.07
C ALA A 65 -1.05 17.12 -1.90
N GLN A 66 0.24 17.25 -2.22
CA GLN A 66 0.92 18.57 -2.23
C GLN A 66 0.62 19.36 -3.52
N GLY A 67 0.12 18.69 -4.56
CA GLY A 67 -0.29 19.30 -5.83
C GLY A 67 -1.79 19.10 -6.09
N LEU A 68 -2.13 18.63 -7.28
CA LEU A 68 -3.51 18.38 -7.67
C LEU A 68 -4.00 17.01 -7.16
N LEU A 69 -5.20 17.01 -6.56
CA LEU A 69 -6.00 15.80 -6.35
C LEU A 69 -7.19 15.84 -7.30
N THR A 70 -7.29 14.87 -8.20
CA THR A 70 -8.42 14.72 -9.13
C THR A 70 -9.19 13.46 -8.78
N ILE A 71 -10.50 13.58 -8.55
CA ILE A 71 -11.41 12.46 -8.30
C ILE A 71 -12.40 12.40 -9.45
N ASN A 72 -12.19 11.46 -10.37
CA ASN A 72 -13.05 11.25 -11.53
C ASN A 72 -13.90 10.00 -11.28
N GLY A 73 -15.19 10.20 -11.01
CA GLY A 73 -16.15 9.11 -10.84
C GLY A 73 -17.47 9.45 -11.51
N ALA A 74 -18.19 8.42 -11.98
CA ALA A 74 -19.58 8.59 -12.43
C ALA A 74 -20.51 9.04 -11.27
N MET A 75 -20.12 8.76 -10.02
CA MET A 75 -20.79 9.19 -8.79
C MET A 75 -19.75 9.39 -7.68
N ILE A 76 -19.87 10.47 -6.91
CA ILE A 76 -19.12 10.68 -5.66
C ILE A 76 -20.15 10.80 -4.54
N LYS A 77 -20.07 9.92 -3.54
CA LYS A 77 -20.92 9.94 -2.35
C LYS A 77 -20.08 10.24 -1.11
N ILE A 78 -20.48 11.27 -0.37
CA ILE A 78 -19.91 11.64 0.93
C ILE A 78 -21.06 11.56 1.93
N ASN A 79 -20.85 10.85 3.05
CA ASN A 79 -21.84 10.74 4.13
C ASN A 79 -21.57 11.79 5.19
#